data_AF-A0A1I2BBX3-F1
#
_entry.id   AF-A0A1I2BBX3-F1
#
_cell.length_a   1.000
_cell.length_b   1.000
_cell.length_c   1.000
_cell.angle_alpha   90.00
_cell.angle_beta   90.00
_cell.angle_gamma   90.00
#
_symmetry.space_group_name_H-M   'P 1'
#
loop_
_entity.id
_entity.type
_entity.pdbx_description
1 polymer ?
#
loop_
_entity_poly.entity_id
_entity_poly.type
_entity_poly.pdbx_seq_one_letter_code
_entity_poly.pdbx_strand_id
1 'polypeptide(L)'
;MNFIPTQINGCHSLESEFIKNKRGYFMISFKENALKKEVHQDVHFVQNYQCFSTTGVLRGVHCQTEIHAQANELISDKHFVLLTLENEKKIW
;
A
#
# COMPACT_ATOMS: atom_id res chain seq x y z
N MET A 1 -2.52 -5.51 -11.47
CA MET A 1 -2.47 -4.27 -10.70
C MET A 1 -1.27 -3.52 -11.25
N ASN A 2 -1.36 -2.21 -11.40
CA ASN A 2 -0.29 -1.42 -11.98
C ASN A 2 0.45 -0.69 -10.85
N PHE A 3 1.77 -0.74 -10.86
CA PHE A 3 2.62 -0.07 -9.89
C PHE A 3 3.29 1.12 -10.57
N ILE A 4 3.14 2.30 -9.98
CA ILE A 4 3.67 3.55 -10.51
C ILE A 4 4.69 4.07 -9.51
N PRO A 5 5.98 4.21 -9.89
CA PRO A 5 6.98 4.73 -8.99
C PRO A 5 6.66 6.17 -8.58
N THR A 6 6.86 6.47 -7.31
CA THR A 6 6.73 7.84 -6.78
C THR A 6 8.10 8.50 -6.69
N GLN A 7 8.13 9.76 -6.24
CA GLN A 7 9.39 10.45 -5.95
C GLN A 7 10.11 9.90 -4.70
N ILE A 8 9.42 9.10 -3.88
CA ILE A 8 9.99 8.46 -2.69
C ILE A 8 10.46 7.06 -3.10
N ASN A 9 11.76 6.80 -2.95
CA ASN A 9 12.32 5.48 -3.24
C ASN A 9 11.67 4.41 -2.35
N GLY A 10 11.34 3.26 -2.94
CA GLY A 10 10.58 2.21 -2.24
C GLY A 10 9.08 2.50 -2.07
N CYS A 11 8.59 3.65 -2.54
CA CYS A 11 7.16 3.96 -2.52
C CYS A 11 6.56 3.90 -3.93
N HIS A 12 5.44 3.19 -4.05
CA HIS A 12 4.72 3.01 -5.30
C HIS A 12 3.26 3.42 -5.11
N SER A 13 2.74 4.17 -6.08
CA SER A 13 1.29 4.34 -6.22
C SER A 13 0.74 3.07 -6.89
N LEU A 14 -0.37 2.57 -6.36
CA LEU A 14 -0.98 1.35 -6.85
C LEU A 14 -2.30 1.65 -7.54
N GLU A 15 -2.53 1.07 -8.71
CA GLU A 15 -3.85 1.10 -9.34
C GLU A 15 -4.51 -0.28 -9.22
N SER A 16 -5.63 -0.31 -8.49
CA SER A 16 -6.44 -1.51 -8.31
C SER A 16 -7.14 -1.93 -9.59
N GLU A 17 -7.35 -3.24 -9.74
CA GLU A 17 -8.17 -3.78 -10.82
C GLU A 17 -9.64 -3.81 -10.41
N PHE A 18 -10.52 -3.41 -11.33
CA PHE A 18 -11.96 -3.41 -11.11
C PHE A 18 -12.65 -4.39 -12.06
N ILE A 19 -13.43 -5.32 -11.50
CA ILE A 19 -14.30 -6.23 -12.26
C ILE A 19 -15.73 -5.71 -12.15
N LYS A 20 -16.26 -5.14 -13.24
CA LYS A 20 -17.58 -4.49 -13.27
C LYS A 20 -18.69 -5.42 -13.75
N ASN A 21 -19.89 -5.27 -13.20
CA ASN A 21 -21.11 -5.91 -13.69
C ASN A 21 -22.35 -5.02 -13.43
N LYS A 22 -23.54 -5.47 -13.83
CA LYS A 22 -24.80 -4.71 -13.69
C LYS A 22 -25.18 -4.30 -12.26
N ARG A 23 -24.60 -4.91 -11.22
CA ARG A 23 -24.85 -4.63 -9.80
C ARG A 23 -23.82 -3.68 -9.18
N GLY A 24 -22.72 -3.39 -9.88
CA GLY A 24 -21.60 -2.62 -9.34
C GLY A 24 -20.25 -3.16 -9.78
N TYR A 25 -19.27 -3.16 -8.87
CA TYR A 25 -17.91 -3.64 -9.14
C TYR A 25 -17.35 -4.48 -7.98
N PHE A 26 -16.43 -5.37 -8.30
CA PHE A 26 -15.47 -5.93 -7.36
C PHE A 26 -14.13 -5.22 -7.57
N MET A 27 -13.49 -4.83 -6.47
CA MET A 27 -12.14 -4.27 -6.49
C MET A 27 -11.19 -5.36 -6.01
N ILE A 28 -10.14 -5.60 -6.77
CA ILE A 28 -9.02 -6.41 -6.30
C ILE A 28 -8.07 -5.45 -5.60
N SER A 29 -8.12 -5.44 -4.28
CA SER A 29 -7.30 -4.57 -3.41
C SER A 29 -5.82 -4.92 -3.52
N PHE A 30 -5.48 -6.22 -3.43
CA PHE A 30 -4.10 -6.68 -3.33
C PHE A 30 -3.88 -8.02 -4.04
N LYS A 31 -2.69 -8.21 -4.63
CA LYS A 31 -2.20 -9.51 -5.12
C LYS A 31 -0.74 -9.69 -4.69
N GLU A 32 -0.50 -10.59 -3.73
CA GLU A 32 0.84 -10.85 -3.18
C GLU A 32 1.88 -11.16 -4.26
N ASN A 33 1.54 -12.05 -5.20
CA ASN A 33 2.45 -12.42 -6.29
C ASN A 33 2.79 -11.27 -7.23
N ALA A 34 1.92 -10.26 -7.36
CA ALA A 34 2.20 -9.08 -8.17
C ALA A 34 3.11 -8.12 -7.40
N LEU A 35 2.89 -7.94 -6.09
CA LEU A 35 3.78 -7.17 -5.23
C LEU A 35 5.19 -7.75 -5.22
N LYS A 36 5.35 -9.04 -4.93
CA LYS A 36 6.67 -9.69 -4.86
C LYS A 36 7.47 -9.52 -6.15
N LYS A 37 6.79 -9.51 -7.30
CA LYS A 37 7.40 -9.28 -8.61
C LYS A 37 7.85 -7.85 -8.80
N GLU A 38 7.07 -6.87 -8.33
CA GLU A 38 7.39 -5.46 -8.44
C GLU A 38 8.57 -5.06 -7.54
N VAL A 39 8.50 -5.40 -6.26
CA VAL A 39 9.52 -4.97 -5.28
C VAL A 39 10.73 -5.88 -5.22
N HIS A 40 10.72 -6.98 -5.99
CA HIS A 40 11.79 -7.99 -6.02
C HIS A 40 12.17 -8.54 -4.63
N GLN A 41 11.19 -8.62 -3.72
CA GLN A 41 11.36 -9.08 -2.35
C GLN A 41 10.25 -10.06 -1.97
N ASP A 42 10.54 -10.99 -1.07
CA ASP A 42 9.55 -11.91 -0.51
C ASP A 42 8.75 -11.21 0.59
N VAL A 43 7.76 -10.42 0.18
CA VAL A 43 6.88 -9.67 1.08
C VAL A 43 5.61 -10.46 1.37
N HIS A 44 5.31 -10.67 2.64
CA HIS A 44 4.08 -11.30 3.10
C HIS A 44 3.39 -10.40 4.15
N PHE A 45 2.22 -9.88 3.80
CA PHE A 45 1.43 -9.07 4.74
C PHE A 45 0.69 -9.98 5.73
N VAL A 46 0.98 -9.79 7.02
CA VAL A 46 0.43 -10.61 8.12
C VAL A 46 -0.76 -9.97 8.83
N GLN A 47 -1.06 -8.71 8.49
CA GLN A 47 -2.15 -7.92 9.08
C GLN A 47 -2.93 -7.21 7.97
N ASN A 48 -4.23 -7.06 8.18
CA ASN A 48 -5.11 -6.31 7.29
C ASN A 48 -6.02 -5.42 8.16
N TYR A 49 -5.90 -4.11 7.99
CA TYR A 49 -6.70 -3.12 8.70
C TYR A 49 -7.55 -2.34 7.71
N GLN A 50 -8.84 -2.22 8.02
CA GLN A 50 -9.76 -1.32 7.32
C GLN A 50 -10.26 -0.26 8.29
N CYS A 51 -10.16 1.01 7.89
CA CYS A 51 -10.67 2.11 8.68
C CYS A 51 -11.57 3.03 7.84
N PHE A 52 -12.55 3.65 8.50
CA PHE A 52 -13.39 4.69 7.96
C PHE A 52 -13.15 5.96 8.78
N SER A 53 -13.03 7.11 8.11
CA SER A 53 -12.83 8.41 8.75
C SER A 53 -13.89 9.38 8.25
N THR A 54 -14.39 10.22 9.14
CA THR A 54 -15.28 11.34 8.79
C THR A 54 -14.47 12.56 8.36
N THR A 55 -15.13 13.50 7.68
CA THR A 55 -14.52 14.76 7.23
C THR A 55 -13.83 15.49 8.39
N GLY A 56 -12.56 15.87 8.18
CA GLY A 56 -11.76 16.60 9.16
C GLY A 56 -10.86 15.73 10.05
N VAL A 57 -10.93 14.39 9.96
CA VAL A 57 -10.04 13.49 10.71
C VAL A 57 -8.69 13.36 10.02
N LEU A 58 -7.61 13.62 10.77
CA LEU A 58 -6.22 13.40 10.36
C LEU A 58 -5.63 12.21 11.15
N ARG A 59 -4.98 11.27 10.45
CA ARG A 59 -4.26 10.12 11.06
C ARG A 59 -2.86 10.07 10.46
N GLY A 60 -1.83 10.29 11.27
CA GLY A 60 -0.44 10.32 10.84
C GLY A 60 0.39 11.40 11.53
N VAL A 61 1.72 11.44 11.33
CA VAL A 61 2.53 10.45 10.57
C VAL A 61 2.90 9.28 11.48
N HIS A 62 2.72 8.04 11.00
CA HIS A 62 3.03 6.82 11.75
C HIS A 62 4.17 6.06 11.07
N CYS A 63 5.14 5.63 11.85
CA CYS A 63 6.18 4.69 11.43
C CYS A 63 6.49 3.74 12.60
N GLN A 64 7.05 2.59 12.26
CA GLN A 64 7.71 1.69 13.21
C GLN A 64 9.16 1.57 12.76
N THR A 65 10.08 1.50 13.71
CA THR A 65 11.53 1.59 13.44
C THR A 65 12.20 0.23 13.56
N GLU A 66 13.38 0.12 12.95
CA GLU A 66 14.31 -1.02 13.11
C GLU A 66 13.65 -2.39 12.83
N ILE A 67 13.83 -3.37 13.73
CA ILE A 67 13.35 -4.75 13.58
C ILE A 67 11.81 -4.88 13.50
N HIS A 68 11.10 -3.78 13.80
CA HIS A 68 9.65 -3.70 13.74
C HIS A 68 9.19 -2.80 12.59
N ALA A 69 10.07 -2.35 11.70
CA ALA A 69 9.67 -1.57 10.54
C ALA A 69 8.63 -2.34 9.71
N GLN A 70 7.46 -1.71 9.53
CA GLN A 70 6.34 -2.28 8.81
C GLN A 70 6.20 -1.62 7.43
N ALA A 71 6.24 -2.44 6.38
CA ALA A 71 5.69 -2.06 5.10
C ALA A 71 4.16 -1.95 5.25
N ASN A 72 3.60 -0.82 4.83
CA ASN A 72 2.17 -0.54 4.93
C ASN A 72 1.59 -0.35 3.53
N GLU A 73 0.52 -1.08 3.24
CA GLU A 73 -0.35 -0.83 2.09
C GLU A 73 -1.54 0.01 2.55
N LEU A 74 -1.71 1.19 1.95
CA LEU A 74 -2.83 2.08 2.26
C LEU A 74 -3.78 2.16 1.07
N ILE A 75 -5.03 1.81 1.36
CA ILE A 75 -6.14 1.81 0.41
C ILE A 75 -7.09 2.94 0.77
N SER A 76 -7.29 3.89 -0.15
CA SER A 76 -8.38 4.86 -0.09
C SER A 76 -9.23 4.73 -1.35
N ASP A 77 -10.54 4.95 -1.24
CA ASP A 77 -11.53 4.85 -2.34
C ASP A 77 -11.21 5.72 -3.57
N LYS A 78 -10.16 6.56 -3.51
CA LYS A 78 -9.71 7.43 -4.62
C LYS A 78 -8.21 7.35 -4.95
N HIS A 79 -7.35 6.94 -4.02
CA HIS A 79 -5.88 6.89 -4.22
C HIS A 79 -5.25 5.84 -3.32
N PHE A 80 -4.30 5.07 -3.84
CA PHE A 80 -3.63 4.00 -3.11
C PHE A 80 -2.14 4.27 -3.07
N VAL A 81 -1.55 4.12 -1.90
CA VAL A 81 -0.12 4.31 -1.70
C VAL A 81 0.43 3.07 -1.01
N LEU A 82 1.34 2.40 -1.68
CA LEU A 82 2.13 1.33 -1.10
C LEU A 82 3.48 1.92 -0.68
N LEU A 83 3.74 1.86 0.63
CA LEU A 83 5.03 2.23 1.20
C LEU A 83 5.78 0.94 1.52
N THR A 84 6.75 0.57 0.69
CA THR A 84 7.74 -0.42 1.08
C THR A 84 8.95 0.31 1.63
N LEU A 85 9.15 0.21 2.95
CA LEU A 85 10.33 0.74 3.61
C LEU A 85 11.49 -0.21 3.30
N GLU A 86 12.33 0.13 2.32
CA GLU A 86 13.66 -0.44 2.28
C GLU A 86 14.44 0.06 3.49
N ASN A 87 14.88 -0.88 4.31
CA ASN A 87 15.81 -0.74 5.44
C ASN A 87 16.39 0.67 5.61
N GLU A 88 16.00 1.31 6.70
CA GLU A 88 16.44 2.62 7.19
C GLU A 88 17.97 2.72 7.33
N LYS A 89 18.71 2.84 6.22
CA LYS A 89 20.09 3.32 6.25
C LYS A 89 20.27 4.70 5.66
N LYS A 90 19.22 5.33 5.11
CA LYS A 90 19.34 6.63 4.42
C LYS A 90 18.04 7.43 4.34
N ILE A 91 17.28 7.51 5.43
CA ILE A 91 16.24 8.54 5.54
C ILE A 91 16.40 9.31 6.86
N TRP A 92 17.63 9.73 7.15
CA TRP A 92 18.04 10.98 7.82
C TRP A 92 19.50 11.24 7.44
#